data_AF-A0A944SZE1-F1
#
_entry.id   AF-A0A944SZE1-F1
#
_cell.length_a   1.000
_cell.length_b   1.000
_cell.length_c   1.000
_cell.angle_alpha   90.00
_cell.angle_beta   90.00
_cell.angle_gamma   90.00
#
_symmetry.space_group_name_H-M   'P 1'
#
loop_
_entity.id
_entity.type
_entity.pdbx_description
1 polymer ?
#
loop_
_entity_poly.entity_id
_entity_poly.type
_entity_poly.pdbx_seq_one_letter_code
_entity_poly.pdbx_strand_id
1 'polypeptide(L)' 'KNHHLHKPVVIGEIQEDGQFEVVWKTDGPIRAQAWSPFIPESSKKVADWTYPWVCGNCTKAKF' A
#
# COMPACT_ATOMS: atom_id res chain seq x y z
N LYS A 1 -1.09 13.08 -5.15
CA LYS A 1 -1.85 12.58 -3.97
C LYS A 1 -0.90 11.83 -3.05
N ASN A 2 -0.72 10.51 -3.11
CA ASN A 2 0.38 9.83 -2.38
C ASN A 2 1.67 9.71 -3.22
N HIS A 3 2.85 9.59 -2.60
CA HIS A 3 4.18 9.49 -3.25
C HIS A 3 4.65 8.02 -3.36
N HIS A 4 3.72 7.08 -3.53
CA HIS A 4 4.02 5.65 -3.59
C HIS A 4 3.83 5.12 -5.03
N LEU A 5 4.67 4.16 -5.41
CA LEU A 5 4.57 3.50 -6.72
C LEU A 5 3.46 2.43 -6.71
N HIS A 6 2.82 2.25 -7.86
CA HIS A 6 1.95 1.09 -8.10
C HIS A 6 2.80 -0.13 -8.40
N LYS A 7 2.47 -1.28 -7.83
CA LYS A 7 3.23 -2.52 -7.99
C LYS A 7 2.28 -3.70 -8.18
N PRO A 8 2.66 -4.73 -8.97
CA PRO A 8 1.92 -5.98 -8.96
C PRO A 8 2.08 -6.68 -7.60
N VAL A 9 1.09 -7.49 -7.24
CA VAL A 9 1.16 -8.37 -6.06
C VAL A 9 1.13 -9.82 -6.51
N VAL A 10 1.92 -10.63 -5.83
CA VAL A 10 2.10 -12.04 -6.10
C VAL A 10 1.94 -12.80 -4.78
N ILE A 11 1.22 -13.92 -4.81
CA ILE A 11 1.16 -14.89 -3.71
C ILE A 11 1.95 -16.11 -4.17
N GLY A 12 2.95 -16.48 -3.36
CA GLY A 12 3.84 -17.60 -3.65
C GLY A 12 3.74 -18.70 -2.60
N GLU A 13 3.82 -19.95 -3.06
CA GLU A 13 3.92 -21.15 -2.22
C GLU A 13 5.38 -21.62 -2.17
N ILE A 14 5.88 -21.90 -0.96
CA ILE A 14 7.25 -22.37 -0.74
C ILE A 14 7.37 -23.83 -1.16
N GLN A 15 8.36 -24.14 -2.00
CA GLN A 15 8.65 -25.48 -2.49
C GLN A 15 9.71 -26.17 -1.62
N GLU A 16 9.86 -27.49 -1.77
CA GLU A 16 10.84 -28.29 -1.02
C GLU A 16 12.30 -27.86 -1.25
N ASP A 17 12.59 -27.26 -2.41
CA ASP A 17 13.90 -26.71 -2.77
C ASP A 17 14.11 -25.25 -2.28
N GLY A 18 13.15 -24.71 -1.54
CA GLY A 18 13.17 -23.35 -1.01
C GLY A 18 12.86 -22.26 -2.04
N GLN A 19 12.45 -22.60 -3.26
CA GLN A 19 11.93 -21.63 -4.23
C GLN A 19 10.45 -21.30 -3.97
N PHE A 20 9.94 -20.28 -4.66
CA PHE A 20 8.53 -19.90 -4.63
C PHE A 20 7.85 -20.24 -5.95
N GLU A 21 6.76 -20.99 -5.90
CA GLU A 21 5.82 -21.11 -7.02
C GLU A 21 4.77 -19.99 -6.91
N VAL A 22 4.55 -19.26 -8.00
CA VAL A 22 3.51 -18.23 -8.06
C VAL A 22 2.14 -18.86 -8.26
N VAL A 23 1.35 -18.97 -7.20
CA VAL A 23 0.00 -19.57 -7.23
C VAL A 23 -1.10 -18.55 -7.55
N TRP A 24 -0.84 -17.26 -7.35
CA TRP A 24 -1.76 -16.18 -7.73
C TRP A 24 -1.02 -14.87 -7.98
N LYS A 25 -1.56 -14.05 -8.89
CA LYS A 25 -1.07 -12.69 -9.16
C LYS A 25 -2.22 -11.76 -9.51
N THR A 26 -2.03 -10.47 -9.24
CA THR A 26 -2.91 -9.40 -9.74
C THR A 26 -2.79 -9.26 -11.26
N ASP A 27 -3.86 -8.87 -11.95
CA ASP A 27 -3.86 -8.65 -13.42
C ASP A 27 -2.87 -7.57 -13.89
N GLY A 28 -2.52 -6.63 -13.01
CA GLY A 28 -1.54 -5.58 -13.25
C GLY A 28 -1.14 -4.86 -11.96
N PRO A 29 -0.37 -3.76 -12.05
CA PRO A 29 0.02 -2.99 -10.87
C PRO A 29 -1.19 -2.44 -10.11
N ILE A 30 -1.25 -2.68 -8.81
CA ILE A 30 -2.29 -2.12 -7.95
C ILE A 30 -1.88 -0.76 -7.39
N ARG A 31 -2.89 0.10 -7.19
CA ARG A 31 -2.69 1.42 -6.59
C ARG A 31 -2.29 1.28 -5.12
N ALA A 32 -1.21 1.95 -4.73
CA ALA A 32 -0.73 1.92 -3.36
C ALA A 32 -1.68 2.68 -2.41
N GLN A 33 -2.00 2.04 -1.28
CA GLN A 33 -2.62 2.65 -0.12
C GLN A 33 -1.59 2.64 1.00
N ALA A 34 -1.08 3.82 1.39
CA ALA A 34 -0.03 3.93 2.39
C ALA A 34 -0.50 3.54 3.81
N TRP A 35 -1.81 3.61 4.04
CA TRP A 35 -2.43 3.32 5.32
C TRP A 35 -3.60 2.35 5.13
N SER A 36 -3.68 1.35 6.00
CA SER A 36 -4.74 0.34 5.95
C SER A 36 -6.00 0.87 6.63
N PRO A 37 -7.19 0.80 6.00
CA PRO A 37 -8.45 1.13 6.63
C PRO A 37 -8.86 0.08 7.70
N PHE A 38 -8.23 -1.09 7.70
CA PHE A 38 -8.58 -2.22 8.56
C PHE A 38 -7.77 -2.30 9.86
N ILE A 39 -6.68 -1.53 9.97
CA ILE A 39 -5.86 -1.46 11.18
C ILE A 39 -6.25 -0.19 11.94
N PRO A 40 -6.79 -0.28 13.18
CA PRO A 40 -7.30 0.88 13.92
C PRO A 40 -6.31 2.05 13.99
N GLU A 41 -5.04 1.75 14.23
CA GLU A 41 -3.94 2.70 14.36
C GLU A 41 -3.61 3.42 13.04
N SER A 42 -4.02 2.88 11.89
CA SER A 42 -3.79 3.50 10.59
C SER A 42 -5.05 3.95 9.85
N SER A 43 -6.22 3.48 10.27
CA SER A 43 -7.49 3.70 9.58
C SER A 43 -7.82 5.18 9.31
N LYS A 44 -7.36 6.08 10.17
CA LYS A 44 -7.59 7.54 10.07
C LYS A 44 -6.44 8.29 9.41
N LYS A 45 -5.34 7.62 9.06
CA LYS A 45 -4.14 8.26 8.51
C LYS A 45 -4.30 8.47 7.00
N VAL A 46 -3.81 9.61 6.54
CA VAL A 46 -3.77 10.01 5.15
C VAL A 46 -2.32 10.27 4.75
N ALA A 47 -1.98 9.81 3.54
CA ALA A 47 -0.76 10.20 2.83
C ALA A 47 -1.17 11.00 1.59
N ASP A 48 -1.20 12.32 1.71
CA ASP A 48 -1.49 13.21 0.60
C ASP A 48 -0.52 14.39 0.60
N TRP A 49 0.32 14.48 -0.42
CA TRP A 49 1.31 15.52 -0.64
C TRP A 49 0.75 16.74 -1.39
N THR A 50 -0.55 16.75 -1.69
CA THR A 50 -1.23 17.92 -2.26
C THR A 50 -1.74 18.85 -1.15
N TYR A 51 -1.87 20.14 -1.46
CA TYR A 51 -2.46 21.12 -0.54
C TYR A 51 -3.94 20.78 -0.26
N PRO A 52 -4.45 20.90 0.99
CA PRO A 52 -3.77 21.40 2.20
C PRO A 52 -3.10 20.32 3.06
N TRP A 53 -3.09 19.06 2.63
CA TRP A 53 -2.58 17.95 3.43
C TRP A 53 -1.06 18.00 3.58
N VAL A 54 -0.33 18.07 2.45
CA VAL A 54 1.14 18.08 2.36
C VAL A 54 1.81 17.21 3.44
N CYS A 55 1.33 15.97 3.59
CA CYS A 55 1.70 15.09 4.70
C CYS A 55 1.60 13.60 4.34
N GLY A 56 2.54 12.80 4.84
CA GLY A 56 2.56 11.35 4.66
C GLY A 56 1.85 10.54 5.77
N ASN A 57 1.66 11.10 6.97
CA ASN A 57 1.12 10.41 8.15
C ASN A 57 0.26 11.37 8.99
N CYS A 58 -0.85 11.87 8.44
CA CYS A 58 -1.70 12.84 9.12
C CYS A 58 -3.13 12.36 9.23
N THR A 59 -3.81 12.74 10.31
CA THR A 59 -5.26 12.52 10.50
C THR A 59 -6.08 13.78 10.23
N LYS A 60 -5.42 14.91 9.99
CA LYS A 60 -6.01 16.21 9.62
C LYS A 60 -5.10 16.95 8.64
N ALA A 61 -5.67 17.87 7.85
CA ALA A 61 -4.89 18.74 6.98
C ALA A 61 -3.88 19.55 7.82
N LYS A 62 -2.71 19.81 7.23
CA LYS A 62 -1.64 20.57 7.89
C LYS A 62 -1.82 22.08 7.72
N PHE A 63 -2.49 22.50 6.65
CA PHE A 63 -2.67 23.89 6.24
C PHE A 63 -4.14 24.24 5.97
#